data_AF-A0A553FRG8-F1
#
_entry.id   AF-A0A553FRG8-F1
#
_cell.length_a   1.000
_cell.length_b   1.000
_cell.length_c   1.000
_cell.angle_alpha   90.00
_cell.angle_beta   90.00
_cell.angle_gamma   90.00
#
_symmetry.space_group_name_H-M   'P 1'
#
loop_
_entity.id
_entity.type
_entity.pdbx_description
1 polymer ?
#
loop_
_entity_poly.entity_id
_entity_poly.type
_entity_poly.pdbx_seq_one_letter_code
_entity_poly.pdbx_strand_id
1 'polypeptide(L)'
;MTALRSLSVPDLISALARYGMAAVWIIAGIQKLDARMEMTQAIEAYGIFTPEWSGYLAYLIGPLELMGGVLLLLGLFLREASSVAAMVVVLFMVGIAQAWVRGLVIDCGCFGYDPADVSQGMNYALTLLRDAFFLALTVWTIRRPYRRYALHP
;
A
#
# COMPACT_ATOMS: atom_id res chain seq x y z
N MET A 1 -1.55 19.77 -31.58
CA MET A 1 -1.40 18.43 -32.20
C MET A 1 -0.28 17.70 -31.50
N THR A 2 -0.66 16.57 -30.93
CA THR A 2 0.06 15.72 -29.98
C THR A 2 1.31 15.15 -30.65
N ALA A 3 2.49 15.61 -30.26
CA ALA A 3 3.70 14.88 -30.54
C ALA A 3 3.64 13.57 -29.73
N LEU A 4 3.20 12.49 -30.40
CA LEU A 4 3.42 11.12 -29.98
C LEU A 4 4.93 10.85 -30.06
N ARG A 5 5.70 11.47 -29.15
CA ARG A 5 7.05 11.02 -28.83
C ARG A 5 6.91 9.59 -28.34
N SER A 6 7.62 8.67 -28.99
CA SER A 6 7.74 7.29 -28.54
C SER A 6 8.04 7.30 -27.04
N LEU A 7 7.15 6.69 -26.25
CA LEU A 7 7.41 6.49 -24.83
C LEU A 7 8.67 5.63 -24.74
N SER A 8 9.73 6.18 -24.17
CA SER A 8 10.91 5.38 -23.91
C SER A 8 10.54 4.30 -22.88
N VAL A 9 11.18 3.13 -22.93
CA VAL A 9 10.97 2.05 -21.94
C VAL A 9 10.96 2.56 -20.49
N PRO A 10 11.90 3.43 -20.04
CA PRO A 10 11.86 3.93 -18.68
C PRO A 10 10.70 4.89 -18.38
N ASP A 11 10.15 5.59 -19.38
CA ASP A 11 8.96 6.42 -19.19
C ASP A 11 7.70 5.56 -19.01
N LEU A 12 7.61 4.43 -19.72
CA LEU A 12 6.55 3.44 -19.52
C LEU A 12 6.61 2.84 -18.11
N ILE A 13 7.81 2.49 -17.63
CA ILE A 13 8.00 1.97 -16.26
C ILE A 13 7.57 3.01 -15.23
N SER A 14 8.00 4.27 -15.37
CA SER A 14 7.59 5.33 -14.45
C SER A 14 6.07 5.59 -14.49
N ALA A 15 5.43 5.50 -15.65
CA ALA A 15 3.98 5.63 -15.76
C ALA A 15 3.26 4.47 -15.06
N LEU A 16 3.67 3.23 -15.34
CA LEU A 16 3.11 2.04 -14.69
C LEU A 16 3.32 2.06 -13.17
N ALA A 17 4.49 2.49 -12.69
CA ALA A 17 4.77 2.62 -11.27
C ALA A 17 3.81 3.64 -10.62
N ARG A 18 3.66 4.84 -11.20
CA ARG A 18 2.77 5.88 -10.66
C ARG A 18 1.31 5.42 -10.64
N TYR A 19 0.77 5.01 -11.80
CA TYR A 19 -0.64 4.68 -11.91
C TYR A 19 -0.99 3.35 -11.24
N GLY A 20 -0.07 2.38 -11.29
CA GLY A 20 -0.21 1.11 -10.58
C GLY A 20 -0.23 1.30 -9.07
N MET A 21 0.71 2.07 -8.52
CA MET A 21 0.71 2.37 -7.08
C MET A 21 -0.52 3.20 -6.68
N ALA A 22 -0.95 4.16 -7.50
CA ALA A 22 -2.19 4.90 -7.26
C ALA A 22 -3.41 3.97 -7.18
N ALA A 23 -3.55 3.03 -8.12
CA ALA A 23 -4.64 2.07 -8.12
C ALA A 23 -4.61 1.16 -6.90
N VAL A 24 -3.44 0.60 -6.56
CA VAL A 24 -3.27 -0.27 -5.37
C VAL A 24 -3.69 0.46 -4.11
N TRP A 25 -3.23 1.71 -3.92
CA TRP A 25 -3.54 2.53 -2.76
C TRP A 25 -5.02 2.89 -2.65
N ILE A 26 -5.66 3.25 -3.78
CA ILE A 26 -7.09 3.56 -3.81
C ILE A 26 -7.93 2.32 -3.48
N ILE A 27 -7.64 1.19 -4.13
CA ILE A 27 -8.39 -0.06 -3.92
C ILE A 27 -8.23 -0.52 -2.47
N ALA A 28 -7.00 -0.53 -1.94
CA ALA A 28 -6.72 -0.89 -0.56
C ALA A 28 -7.42 0.04 0.44
N GLY A 29 -7.40 1.36 0.18
CA GLY A 29 -8.07 2.34 1.01
C GLY A 29 -9.60 2.14 1.06
N ILE A 30 -10.23 1.88 -0.10
CA ILE A 30 -11.67 1.61 -0.18
C ILE A 30 -12.03 0.34 0.61
N GLN A 31 -11.29 -0.75 0.41
CA GLN A 31 -11.54 -2.01 1.12
C GLN A 31 -11.47 -1.85 2.64
N LYS A 32 -10.56 -1.01 3.12
CA LYS A 32 -10.40 -0.72 4.57
C LYS A 32 -11.46 0.21 5.13
N LEU A 33 -12.10 1.04 4.30
CA LEU A 33 -13.18 1.92 4.75
C LEU A 33 -14.45 1.14 5.09
N ASP A 34 -14.74 0.08 4.34
CA ASP A 34 -15.93 -0.77 4.51
C ASP A 34 -15.74 -1.81 5.62
N ALA A 35 -14.51 -2.28 5.87
CA ALA A 35 -14.20 -3.38 6.79
C ALA A 35 -13.50 -2.94 8.09
N ARG A 36 -13.98 -1.89 8.77
CA ARG A 36 -13.28 -1.30 9.94
C ARG A 36 -13.13 -2.24 11.14
N MET A 37 -14.16 -3.05 11.41
CA MET A 37 -14.13 -4.02 12.51
C MET A 37 -13.07 -5.09 12.25
N GLU A 38 -13.07 -5.65 11.05
CA GLU A 38 -12.07 -6.65 10.61
C GLU A 38 -10.66 -6.04 10.65
N MET A 39 -10.51 -4.79 10.21
CA MET A 39 -9.24 -4.09 10.27
C MET A 39 -8.74 -3.88 11.71
N THR A 40 -9.63 -3.57 12.64
CA THR A 40 -9.27 -3.42 14.06
C THR A 40 -8.78 -4.74 14.63
N GLN A 41 -9.51 -5.83 14.38
CA GLN A 41 -9.10 -7.18 14.78
C GLN A 41 -7.77 -7.59 14.16
N ALA A 42 -7.56 -7.27 12.88
CA ALA A 42 -6.30 -7.55 12.19
C ALA A 42 -5.12 -6.79 12.84
N ILE A 43 -5.30 -5.52 13.21
CA ILE A 43 -4.26 -4.72 13.90
C ILE A 43 -3.99 -5.27 15.31
N GLU A 44 -5.03 -5.65 16.05
CA GLU A 44 -4.89 -6.27 17.37
C GLU A 44 -4.14 -7.60 17.31
N ALA A 45 -4.33 -8.38 16.24
CA ALA A 45 -3.67 -9.67 16.04
C ALA A 45 -2.14 -9.55 15.92
N TYR A 46 -1.59 -8.38 15.59
CA TYR A 46 -0.13 -8.15 15.65
C TYR A 46 0.40 -8.12 17.09
N GLY A 47 -0.45 -7.86 18.09
CA GLY A 47 -0.05 -7.78 19.49
C GLY A 47 0.92 -6.64 19.80
N ILE A 48 0.90 -5.56 18.99
CA ILE A 48 1.77 -4.39 19.14
C ILE A 48 1.06 -3.25 19.89
N PHE A 49 -0.23 -3.03 19.59
CA PHE A 49 -1.01 -1.89 20.07
C PHE A 49 -2.08 -2.31 21.06
N THR A 50 -2.54 -1.39 21.92
CA THR A 50 -3.72 -1.61 22.76
C THR A 50 -4.99 -1.58 21.90
N PRO A 51 -6.12 -2.18 22.35
CA PRO A 51 -7.37 -2.20 21.58
C PRO A 51 -7.85 -0.80 21.14
N GLU A 52 -7.69 0.19 22.01
CA GLU A 52 -8.03 1.59 21.72
C GLU A 52 -7.20 2.14 20.54
N TRP A 53 -5.88 1.95 20.57
CA TRP A 53 -4.98 2.38 19.50
C TRP A 53 -5.23 1.62 18.20
N SER A 54 -5.51 0.32 18.27
CA SER A 54 -5.88 -0.50 17.11
C SER A 54 -7.13 0.03 16.42
N GLY A 55 -8.15 0.41 17.20
CA GLY A 55 -9.34 1.06 16.69
C GLY A 55 -9.01 2.38 15.98
N TYR A 56 -8.27 3.30 16.63
CA TYR A 56 -7.90 4.57 16.02
C TYR A 56 -7.11 4.40 14.71
N LEU A 57 -6.18 3.45 14.66
CA LEU A 57 -5.41 3.14 13.45
C LEU A 57 -6.31 2.59 12.34
N ALA A 58 -7.27 1.72 12.65
CA ALA A 58 -8.25 1.22 11.68
C ALA A 58 -9.08 2.34 11.04
N TYR A 59 -9.42 3.38 11.80
CA TYR A 59 -10.12 4.56 11.27
C TYR A 59 -9.23 5.45 10.38
N LEU A 60 -7.93 5.50 10.66
CA LEU A 60 -7.02 6.45 10.02
C LEU A 60 -6.41 5.91 8.72
N ILE A 61 -6.04 4.63 8.68
CA ILE A 61 -5.24 4.07 7.59
C ILE A 61 -5.99 4.10 6.25
N GLY A 62 -7.26 3.69 6.20
CA GLY A 62 -8.05 3.66 4.96
C GLY A 62 -8.14 5.04 4.27
N PRO A 63 -8.57 6.12 4.96
CA PRO A 63 -8.55 7.47 4.40
C PRO A 63 -7.18 7.94 3.94
N LEU A 64 -6.10 7.65 4.70
CA LEU A 64 -4.75 8.06 4.33
C LEU A 64 -4.25 7.36 3.06
N GLU A 65 -4.53 6.07 2.91
CA GLU A 65 -4.22 5.32 1.69
C GLU A 65 -4.99 5.87 0.48
N LEU A 66 -6.28 6.16 0.66
CA LEU A 66 -7.11 6.73 -0.40
C LEU A 66 -6.59 8.11 -0.83
N MET A 67 -6.27 8.98 0.14
CA MET A 67 -5.68 10.29 -0.12
C MET A 67 -4.34 10.17 -0.84
N GLY A 68 -3.43 9.30 -0.38
CA GLY A 68 -2.14 9.06 -1.02
C GLY A 68 -2.28 8.55 -2.45
N GLY A 69 -3.21 7.62 -2.68
CA GLY A 69 -3.52 7.09 -4.02
C GLY A 69 -4.07 8.15 -4.96
N VAL A 70 -4.95 9.04 -4.49
CA VAL A 70 -5.47 10.17 -5.27
C VAL A 70 -4.37 11.19 -5.58
N LEU A 71 -3.47 11.50 -4.63
CA LEU A 71 -2.33 12.39 -4.87
C LEU A 71 -1.41 11.82 -5.96
N LEU A 72 -1.10 10.52 -5.91
CA LEU A 72 -0.32 9.84 -6.95
C LEU A 72 -1.04 9.83 -8.31
N LEU A 73 -2.36 9.61 -8.33
CA LEU A 73 -3.17 9.61 -9.54
C LEU A 73 -3.13 10.99 -10.22
N LEU A 74 -3.41 12.05 -9.46
CA LEU A 74 -3.41 13.44 -9.95
C LEU A 74 -2.00 13.98 -10.21
N GLY A 75 -0.98 13.34 -9.64
CA GLY A 75 0.41 13.77 -9.75
C GLY A 75 0.66 15.06 -8.99
N LEU A 76 0.22 15.07 -7.73
CA LEU A 76 0.46 16.13 -6.76
C LEU A 76 1.55 15.66 -5.80
N PHE A 77 2.63 16.44 -5.65
CA PHE A 77 3.75 16.18 -4.75
C PHE A 77 4.27 14.74 -4.88
N LEU A 78 4.63 14.34 -6.10
CA LEU A 78 4.86 12.93 -6.44
C LEU A 78 5.96 12.30 -5.58
N ARG A 79 7.00 13.09 -5.24
CA ARG A 79 8.14 12.59 -4.48
C ARG A 79 7.80 12.45 -3.01
N GLU A 80 7.09 13.42 -2.45
CA GLU A 80 6.68 13.48 -1.06
C GLU A 80 5.62 12.40 -0.79
N ALA A 81 4.58 12.31 -1.63
CA ALA A 81 3.55 11.28 -1.55
C ALA A 81 4.16 9.87 -1.67
N SER A 82 5.07 9.67 -2.62
CA SER A 82 5.78 8.38 -2.75
C SER A 82 6.70 8.10 -1.56
N SER A 83 7.31 9.13 -0.95
CA SER A 83 8.18 8.93 0.22
C SER A 83 7.38 8.48 1.45
N VAL A 84 6.22 9.09 1.68
CA VAL A 84 5.28 8.65 2.71
C VAL A 84 4.80 7.22 2.41
N ALA A 85 4.49 6.92 1.14
CA ALA A 85 4.09 5.59 0.72
C ALA A 85 5.16 4.53 1.00
N ALA A 86 6.42 4.82 0.69
CA ALA A 86 7.53 3.92 0.96
C ALA A 86 7.69 3.67 2.46
N MET A 87 7.55 4.71 3.29
CA MET A 87 7.60 4.58 4.75
C MET A 87 6.49 3.68 5.27
N VAL A 88 5.25 3.88 4.81
CA VAL A 88 4.10 3.06 5.21
C VAL A 88 4.28 1.60 4.81
N VAL A 89 4.73 1.33 3.58
CA VAL A 89 5.01 -0.04 3.11
C VAL A 89 6.10 -0.70 3.95
N VAL A 90 7.18 0.02 4.29
CA VAL A 90 8.24 -0.51 5.17
C VAL A 90 7.70 -0.83 6.56
N LEU A 91 6.89 0.04 7.16
CA LEU A 91 6.28 -0.22 8.46
C LEU A 91 5.39 -1.46 8.42
N PHE A 92 4.62 -1.64 7.34
CA PHE A 92 3.79 -2.82 7.15
C PHE A 92 4.62 -4.10 7.01
N MET A 93 5.70 -4.07 6.21
CA MET A 93 6.64 -5.18 6.07
C MET A 93 7.29 -5.55 7.42
N VAL A 94 7.66 -4.56 8.24
CA VAL A 94 8.22 -4.80 9.58
C VAL A 94 7.18 -5.45 10.50
N GLY A 95 5.93 -5.00 10.46
CA GLY A 95 4.84 -5.61 11.21
C GLY A 95 4.64 -7.09 10.83
N ILE A 96 4.55 -7.38 9.52
CA ILE A 96 4.38 -8.74 9.01
C ILE A 96 5.57 -9.63 9.38
N ALA A 97 6.79 -9.14 9.18
CA ALA A 97 8.00 -9.88 9.53
C ALA A 97 8.07 -10.18 11.04
N GLN A 98 7.68 -9.22 11.89
CA GLN A 98 7.57 -9.44 13.32
C GLN A 98 6.54 -10.51 13.67
N ALA A 99 5.35 -10.47 13.06
CA ALA A 99 4.31 -11.46 13.30
C ALA A 99 4.77 -12.86 12.88
N TRP A 100 5.46 -12.95 11.74
CA TRP A 100 6.03 -14.21 11.25
C TRP A 100 7.08 -14.79 12.21
N VAL A 101 8.02 -13.96 12.70
CA VAL A 101 9.05 -14.41 13.66
C VAL A 101 8.44 -14.88 14.99
N ARG A 102 7.32 -14.27 15.42
CA ARG A 102 6.60 -14.71 16.63
C ARG A 102 5.68 -15.91 16.40
N GLY A 103 5.56 -16.39 15.16
CA GLY A 103 4.67 -17.50 14.81
C GLY A 103 3.19 -17.17 14.99
N LEU A 104 2.81 -15.88 14.96
CA LEU A 104 1.41 -15.47 15.00
C LEU A 104 0.75 -15.90 13.68
N VAL A 105 -0.50 -16.34 13.74
CA VAL A 105 -1.33 -16.63 12.56
C VAL A 105 -2.19 -15.39 12.34
N ILE A 106 -1.74 -14.50 11.46
CA ILE A 106 -2.46 -13.27 11.13
C ILE A 106 -3.04 -13.37 9.72
N ASP A 107 -4.22 -12.80 9.54
CA ASP A 107 -4.78 -12.48 8.24
C ASP A 107 -5.00 -10.97 8.19
N CYS A 108 -4.28 -10.29 7.30
CA CYS A 108 -4.32 -8.84 7.22
C CYS A 108 -5.54 -8.33 6.45
N GLY A 109 -6.34 -9.22 5.85
CA GLY A 109 -7.55 -8.87 5.09
C GLY A 109 -7.32 -7.99 3.86
N CYS A 110 -6.07 -7.64 3.53
CA CYS A 110 -5.72 -6.69 2.49
C CYS A 110 -6.16 -7.11 1.07
N PHE A 111 -6.61 -8.36 0.89
CA PHE A 111 -7.12 -8.90 -0.39
C PHE A 111 -8.31 -9.86 -0.22
N GLY A 112 -9.06 -9.76 0.89
CA GLY A 112 -10.24 -10.60 1.17
C GLY A 112 -10.00 -11.63 2.28
N TYR A 113 -11.04 -11.85 3.09
CA TYR A 113 -11.12 -12.86 4.15
C TYR A 113 -11.80 -14.11 3.57
N ASP A 114 -11.12 -15.26 3.61
CA ASP A 114 -11.73 -16.55 3.24
C ASP A 114 -12.10 -17.34 4.51
N PRO A 115 -13.39 -17.42 4.88
CA PRO A 115 -13.82 -18.17 6.06
C PRO A 115 -13.62 -19.68 5.93
N ALA A 116 -13.30 -20.22 4.74
CA ALA A 116 -13.07 -21.65 4.53
C ALA A 116 -11.63 -22.11 4.87
N ASP A 117 -10.67 -21.18 5.01
CA ASP A 117 -9.25 -21.52 5.19
C ASP A 117 -8.63 -20.90 6.46
N VAL A 118 -9.41 -20.91 7.55
CA VAL A 118 -9.04 -20.38 8.88
C VAL A 118 -7.77 -21.02 9.48
N SER A 119 -7.28 -22.13 8.90
CA SER A 119 -6.12 -22.89 9.39
C SER A 119 -4.79 -22.50 8.73
N GLN A 120 -4.83 -21.85 7.56
CA GLN A 120 -3.63 -21.44 6.84
C GLN A 120 -3.52 -19.94 6.91
N GLY A 121 -2.85 -19.44 7.95
CA GLY A 121 -2.44 -18.05 8.02
C GLY A 121 -1.79 -17.58 6.71
N MET A 122 -1.80 -16.28 6.47
CA MET A 122 -1.31 -15.70 5.22
C MET A 122 0.08 -16.25 4.81
N ASN A 123 0.31 -16.41 3.51
CA ASN A 123 1.66 -16.73 3.03
C ASN A 123 2.58 -15.50 3.22
N TYR A 124 3.30 -15.49 4.34
CA TYR A 124 4.20 -14.41 4.74
C TYR A 124 5.24 -14.09 3.67
N ALA A 125 5.82 -15.12 3.05
CA ALA A 125 6.86 -14.97 2.04
C ALA A 125 6.33 -14.28 0.77
N LEU A 126 5.18 -14.72 0.25
CA LEU A 126 4.56 -14.11 -0.92
C LEU A 126 4.11 -12.68 -0.64
N THR A 127 3.58 -12.43 0.56
CA THR A 127 3.14 -11.10 0.97
C THR A 127 4.33 -10.13 1.07
N LEU A 128 5.40 -10.53 1.75
CA LEU A 128 6.63 -9.71 1.84
C LEU A 128 7.27 -9.48 0.47
N LEU A 129 7.20 -10.46 -0.44
CA LEU A 129 7.70 -10.32 -1.81
C LEU A 129 6.86 -9.31 -2.62
N ARG A 130 5.53 -9.37 -2.49
CA ARG A 130 4.63 -8.37 -3.09
C ARG A 130 4.90 -6.97 -2.53
N ASP A 131 5.06 -6.85 -1.21
CA ASP A 131 5.31 -5.56 -0.57
C ASP A 131 6.70 -5.01 -0.93
N ALA A 132 7.70 -5.87 -1.09
CA ALA A 132 9.01 -5.51 -1.64
C ALA A 132 8.92 -5.01 -3.09
N PHE A 133 8.05 -5.62 -3.91
CA PHE A 133 7.78 -5.14 -5.26
C PHE A 133 7.12 -3.75 -5.25
N PHE A 134 6.11 -3.53 -4.41
CA PHE A 134 5.51 -2.20 -4.23
C PHE A 134 6.51 -1.17 -3.73
N LEU A 135 7.38 -1.54 -2.80
CA LEU A 135 8.47 -0.68 -2.32
C LEU A 135 9.41 -0.30 -3.46
N ALA A 136 9.80 -1.24 -4.32
CA ALA A 136 10.64 -0.97 -5.49
C ALA A 136 9.98 0.01 -6.47
N LEU A 137 8.68 -0.15 -6.78
CA LEU A 137 7.93 0.78 -7.62
C LEU A 137 7.84 2.18 -7.00
N THR A 138 7.65 2.25 -5.69
CA THR A 138 7.55 3.51 -4.97
C THR A 138 8.89 4.24 -4.96
N VAL A 139 10.00 3.53 -4.69
CA VAL A 139 11.37 4.07 -4.76
C VAL A 139 11.72 4.52 -6.17
N TRP A 140 11.31 3.76 -7.19
CA TRP A 140 11.46 4.17 -8.58
C TRP A 140 10.74 5.48 -8.87
N THR A 141 9.51 5.65 -8.39
CA THR A 141 8.72 6.88 -8.56
C THR A 141 9.37 8.08 -7.87
N ILE A 142 10.04 7.91 -6.73
CA ILE A 142 10.80 8.98 -6.06
C ILE A 142 12.00 9.43 -6.90
N ARG A 143 12.72 8.48 -7.52
CA ARG A 143 13.93 8.74 -8.31
C ARG A 143 13.64 9.25 -9.71
N ARG A 144 12.60 8.72 -10.35
CA ARG A 144 12.15 9.06 -11.71
C ARG A 144 10.61 9.26 -11.74
N PRO A 145 10.11 10.37 -11.17
CA PRO A 145 8.67 10.63 -11.15
C PRO A 145 8.16 10.85 -12.57
N TYR A 146 7.04 10.18 -12.91
CA TYR A 146 6.37 10.41 -14.18
C TYR A 146 5.58 11.72 -14.13
N ARG A 147 6.22 12.81 -14.58
CA ARG A 147 5.66 14.17 -14.51
C ARG A 147 4.66 14.49 -15.62
N ARG A 148 4.56 13.66 -16.66
CA ARG A 148 3.59 13.88 -17.74
C ARG A 148 2.18 13.69 -17.16
N TYR A 149 1.28 14.65 -17.42
CA TYR A 149 -0.07 14.69 -16.83
C TYR A 149 -0.10 14.81 -15.29
N ALA A 150 0.95 15.37 -14.69
CA ALA A 150 0.94 15.76 -13.28
C ALA A 150 0.39 17.18 -13.15
N LEU A 151 -0.49 17.41 -12.17
CA LEU A 151 -1.00 18.76 -11.86
C LEU A 151 0.04 19.61 -11.12
N HIS A 152 0.80 19.02 -10.19
CA HIS A 152 1.87 19.68 -9.45
C HIS A 152 2.92 18.65 -9.00
N PRO A 153 3.88 18.30 -9.88
CA PRO A 153 4.76 17.13 -9.71
C PRO A 153 5.74 17.23 -8.54
#